data_AF-X5MLJ3-F1
#
_entry.id   AF-X5MLJ3-F1
#
_cell.length_a   1.000
_cell.length_b   1.000
_cell.length_c   1.000
_cell.angle_alpha   90.00
_cell.angle_beta   90.00
_cell.angle_gamma   90.00
#
_symmetry.space_group_name_H-M   'P 1'
#
loop_
_entity.id
_entity.type
_entity.pdbx_description
1 polymer ?
#
loop_
_entity_poly.entity_id
_entity_poly.type
_entity_poly.pdbx_seq_one_letter_code
_entity_poly.pdbx_strand_id
1 'polypeptide(L)'
;MKKILAGAFGVAAAALIMTGSAFALDSSYEAQSKAGTHQFYVWCTGAADSETTADGANMEEAMASVQGSVGGTCKPVWQGLVN
;
A
#
# COMPACT_ATOMS: atom_id res chain seq x y z
N MET A 1 38.39 7.72 21.04
CA MET A 1 39.01 7.46 19.71
C MET A 1 38.98 5.97 19.41
N LYS A 2 38.91 5.60 18.10
CA LYS A 2 38.81 4.26 17.46
C LYS A 2 37.38 3.67 17.44
N LYS A 3 36.53 3.99 16.44
CA LYS A 3 36.43 3.45 15.06
C LYS A 3 36.14 1.95 15.00
N ILE A 4 34.87 1.59 14.78
CA ILE A 4 34.41 0.34 14.16
C ILE A 4 33.43 0.80 13.07
N LEU A 5 33.93 1.20 11.90
CA LEU A 5 33.95 0.38 10.67
C LEU A 5 32.55 -0.03 10.20
N ALA A 6 32.12 0.68 9.17
CA ALA A 6 31.09 0.30 8.23
C ALA A 6 31.39 -1.06 7.58
N GLY A 7 30.32 -1.79 7.23
CA GLY A 7 30.35 -3.00 6.42
C GLY A 7 29.00 -3.72 6.59
N ALA A 8 28.03 -3.47 5.71
CA ALA A 8 27.84 -4.24 4.48
C ALA A 8 27.02 -5.52 4.71
N PHE A 9 25.81 -5.51 4.14
CA PHE A 9 25.04 -6.65 3.65
C PHE A 9 24.74 -7.80 4.61
N GLY A 10 23.45 -7.98 4.92
CA GLY A 10 22.97 -9.30 5.33
C GLY A 10 21.69 -9.29 6.15
N VAL A 11 20.55 -8.93 5.55
CA VAL A 11 19.31 -9.63 5.88
C VAL A 11 18.62 -9.97 4.57
N ALA A 12 18.91 -11.18 4.12
CA ALA A 12 18.09 -11.91 3.17
C ALA A 12 16.68 -12.05 3.77
N ALA A 13 15.74 -11.23 3.31
CA ALA A 13 14.31 -11.41 3.56
C ALA A 13 13.47 -11.07 2.32
N ALA A 14 14.07 -11.07 1.12
CA ALA A 14 13.34 -10.92 -0.14
C ALA A 14 12.83 -12.26 -0.72
N ALA A 15 12.97 -13.36 0.02
CA ALA A 15 12.67 -14.70 -0.43
C ALA A 15 11.30 -15.21 0.07
N LEU A 16 10.22 -14.42 -0.07
CA LEU A 16 8.84 -14.91 0.08
C LEU A 16 7.81 -14.11 -0.75
N ILE A 17 8.19 -13.55 -1.91
CA ILE A 17 7.15 -13.11 -2.87
C ILE A 17 6.71 -14.33 -3.68
N MET A 18 5.97 -15.19 -2.98
CA MET A 18 4.79 -15.90 -3.46
C MET A 18 4.84 -16.33 -4.94
N THR A 19 5.42 -17.51 -5.18
CA THR A 19 4.90 -18.42 -6.20
C THR A 19 3.49 -18.86 -5.79
N GLY A 20 2.54 -17.95 -5.89
CA GLY A 20 1.12 -18.16 -5.61
C GLY A 20 0.34 -17.86 -6.87
N SER A 21 0.00 -18.92 -7.61
CA SER A 21 -1.23 -19.09 -8.37
C SER A 21 -1.91 -17.82 -8.91
N ALA A 22 -1.92 -17.67 -10.24
CA ALA A 22 -2.66 -16.66 -11.00
C ALA A 22 -4.20 -16.82 -10.93
N PHE A 23 -4.77 -16.97 -9.72
CA PHE A 23 -6.20 -17.13 -9.48
C PHE A 23 -6.63 -16.32 -8.24
N ALA A 24 -6.48 -14.98 -8.29
CA ALA A 24 -7.08 -14.02 -7.35
C ALA A 24 -7.21 -12.58 -7.90
N LEU A 25 -6.86 -12.35 -9.17
CA LEU A 25 -6.94 -11.03 -9.79
C LEU A 25 -8.38 -10.62 -10.16
N ASP A 26 -9.28 -11.57 -10.38
CA ASP A 26 -10.62 -11.27 -10.89
C ASP A 26 -11.51 -10.58 -9.84
N SER A 27 -11.58 -11.12 -8.61
CA SER A 27 -12.33 -10.50 -7.51
C SER A 27 -11.70 -9.17 -7.04
N SER A 28 -10.38 -9.04 -7.14
CA SER A 28 -9.70 -7.79 -6.76
C SER A 28 -9.81 -6.73 -7.85
N TYR A 29 -9.78 -7.10 -9.14
CA TYR A 29 -9.94 -6.16 -10.25
C TYR A 29 -11.39 -5.70 -10.43
N GLU A 30 -12.37 -6.60 -10.30
CA GLU A 30 -13.79 -6.23 -10.32
C GLU A 30 -14.12 -5.25 -9.19
N ALA A 31 -13.61 -5.49 -7.97
CA ALA A 31 -13.79 -4.57 -6.85
C ALA A 31 -13.02 -3.25 -7.03
N GLN A 32 -11.83 -3.28 -7.65
CA GLN A 32 -11.06 -2.06 -7.94
C GLN A 32 -11.73 -1.19 -9.01
N SER A 33 -12.41 -1.78 -9.98
CA SER A 33 -13.06 -1.05 -11.08
C SER A 33 -14.46 -0.52 -10.74
N LYS A 34 -15.04 -0.94 -9.62
CA LYS A 34 -16.33 -0.44 -9.14
C LYS A 34 -16.20 0.97 -8.59
N ALA A 35 -17.22 1.78 -8.88
CA ALA A 35 -17.43 3.04 -8.20
C ALA A 35 -17.91 2.79 -6.76
N GLY A 36 -17.49 3.66 -5.84
CA GLY A 36 -17.94 3.62 -4.46
C GLY A 36 -16.85 4.11 -3.50
N THR A 37 -17.04 3.79 -2.23
CA THR A 37 -16.08 4.12 -1.18
C THR A 37 -15.01 3.04 -1.11
N HIS A 38 -13.75 3.41 -1.33
CA HIS A 38 -12.61 2.52 -1.22
C HIS A 38 -11.88 2.76 0.11
N GLN A 39 -11.49 1.68 0.80
CA GLN A 39 -10.69 1.75 2.02
C GLN A 39 -9.21 1.62 1.70
N PHE A 40 -8.40 2.39 2.44
CA PHE A 40 -6.95 2.42 2.32
C PHE A 40 -6.30 2.36 3.69
N TYR A 41 -5.26 1.54 3.79
CA TYR A 41 -4.27 1.63 4.85
C TYR A 41 -3.19 2.59 4.40
N VAL A 42 -2.89 3.61 5.19
CA VAL A 42 -1.83 4.58 4.92
C VAL A 42 -0.65 4.22 5.79
N TRP A 43 0.39 3.70 5.15
CA TRP A 43 1.66 3.42 5.79
C TRP A 43 2.60 4.60 5.67
N CYS A 44 3.18 5.08 6.77
CA CYS A 44 4.06 6.26 6.77
C CYS A 44 5.41 5.96 7.39
N THR A 45 6.50 6.21 6.64
CA THR A 45 7.83 6.13 7.26
C THR A 45 8.03 7.28 8.25
N GLY A 46 8.25 6.96 9.52
CA GLY A 46 8.56 7.94 10.57
C GLY A 46 7.35 8.67 11.14
N ALA A 47 6.13 8.27 10.80
CA ALA A 47 4.89 8.74 11.39
C ALA A 47 3.99 7.56 11.76
N ALA A 48 2.87 7.82 12.43
CA ALA A 48 1.88 6.79 12.69
C ALA A 48 1.17 6.39 11.40
N ASP A 49 0.94 5.09 11.25
CA ASP A 49 0.07 4.58 10.21
C ASP A 49 -1.39 4.91 10.52
N SER A 50 -2.25 4.92 9.50
CA SER A 50 -3.66 5.22 9.66
C SER A 50 -4.52 4.46 8.65
N GLU A 51 -5.82 4.45 8.88
CA GLU A 51 -6.80 4.00 7.89
C GLU A 51 -7.62 5.20 7.42
N THR A 52 -7.98 5.18 6.14
CA THR A 52 -8.83 6.20 5.55
C THR A 52 -9.68 5.60 4.45
N THR A 53 -10.70 6.34 4.03
CA THR A 53 -11.57 5.98 2.92
C THR A 53 -11.64 7.14 1.94
N ALA A 54 -11.79 6.83 0.67
CA ALA A 54 -12.08 7.82 -0.36
C ALA A 54 -13.07 7.27 -1.38
N ASP A 55 -13.96 8.14 -1.84
CA ASP A 55 -14.86 7.83 -2.94
C ASP A 55 -14.12 7.99 -4.27
N GLY A 56 -14.51 7.16 -5.25
CA GLY A 56 -14.03 7.28 -6.63
C GLY A 56 -14.92 6.51 -7.59
N ALA A 57 -14.78 6.77 -8.89
CA ALA A 57 -15.37 5.93 -9.93
C ALA A 57 -14.66 4.56 -10.02
N ASN A 58 -13.46 4.47 -9.45
CA ASN A 58 -12.67 3.27 -9.27
C ASN A 58 -11.61 3.52 -8.17
N MET A 59 -10.86 2.47 -7.83
CA MET A 59 -9.81 2.49 -6.83
C MET A 59 -8.69 3.49 -7.18
N GLU A 60 -8.33 3.63 -8.46
CA GLU A 60 -7.22 4.48 -8.89
C GLU A 60 -7.53 5.96 -8.66
N GLU A 61 -8.76 6.38 -8.97
CA GLU A 61 -9.25 7.73 -8.68
C GLU A 61 -9.29 8.01 -7.17
N ALA A 62 -9.85 7.07 -6.39
CA ALA A 62 -9.89 7.18 -4.94
C ALA A 62 -8.48 7.22 -4.33
N MET A 63 -7.55 6.39 -4.83
CA MET A 63 -6.16 6.35 -4.38
C MET A 63 -5.42 7.66 -4.70
N ALA A 64 -5.65 8.26 -5.87
CA ALA A 64 -5.06 9.55 -6.23
C ALA A 64 -5.49 10.67 -5.26
N SER A 65 -6.76 10.66 -4.84
CA SER A 65 -7.29 11.58 -3.81
C SER A 65 -6.58 11.38 -2.47
N VAL A 66 -6.49 10.13 -1.99
CA VAL A 66 -5.78 9.82 -0.73
C VAL A 66 -4.31 10.22 -0.81
N GLN A 67 -3.63 9.90 -1.90
CA GLN A 67 -2.21 10.23 -2.08
C GLN A 67 -1.97 11.75 -2.07
N GLY A 68 -2.88 12.53 -2.67
CA GLY A 68 -2.85 13.99 -2.60
C GLY A 68 -3.05 14.55 -1.20
N SER A 69 -3.77 13.83 -0.32
CA SER A 69 -4.03 14.25 1.07
C SER A 69 -2.93 13.89 2.07
N VAL A 70 -2.19 12.78 1.85
CA VAL A 70 -1.22 12.27 2.84
C VAL A 70 0.24 12.66 2.56
N GLY A 71 0.63 12.84 1.29
CA GLY A 71 1.96 13.34 0.89
C GLY A 71 3.19 12.62 1.46
N GLY A 72 4.39 13.08 1.07
CA GLY A 72 5.65 12.73 1.73
C GLY A 72 6.02 11.23 1.77
N THR A 73 6.36 10.74 2.97
CA THR A 73 6.78 9.35 3.25
C THR A 73 5.61 8.38 3.44
N CYS A 74 4.38 8.85 3.20
CA CYS A 74 3.17 8.06 3.33
C CYS A 74 2.78 7.40 1.99
N LYS A 75 2.32 6.15 2.06
CA LYS A 75 1.86 5.35 0.93
C LYS A 75 0.51 4.73 1.25
N PRO A 76 -0.55 5.09 0.50
CA PRO A 76 -1.83 4.39 0.60
C PRO A 76 -1.72 3.00 -0.04
N VAL A 77 -2.25 2.00 0.65
CA VAL A 77 -2.39 0.63 0.21
C VAL A 77 -3.88 0.30 0.22
N TRP A 78 -4.42 -0.01 -0.95
CA TRP A 78 -5.84 -0.33 -1.08
C TRP A 78 -6.19 -1.61 -0.31
N GLN A 79 -7.27 -1.56 0.48
CA GLN A 79 -7.73 -2.67 1.32
C GLN A 79 -9.04 -3.29 0.83
N GLY A 80 -9.80 -2.58 0.01
CA GLY A 80 -11.08 -3.07 -0.49
C GLY A 80 -12.06 -1.97 -0.86
N LEU A 81 -13.18 -2.39 -1.44
CA LEU A 81 -14.39 -1.57 -1.53
C LEU A 81 -15.16 -1.74 -0.22
N VAL A 82 -15.63 -0.64 0.36
CA VAL A 82 -16.48 -0.66 1.55
C VAL A 82 -17.90 -1.02 1.12
N ASN A 83 -18.51 -2.03 1.77
CA ASN A 83 -19.89 -2.47 1.51
C ASN A 83 -20.90 -1.71 2.38
#